data_AF-A0A8T5H8T2-F1
#
_entry.id   AF-A0A8T5H8T2-F1
#
_cell.length_a   1.000
_cell.length_b   1.000
_cell.length_c   1.000
_cell.angle_alpha   90.00
_cell.angle_beta   90.00
_cell.angle_gamma   90.00
#
_symmetry.space_group_name_H-M   'P 1'
#
loop_
_entity.id
_entity.type
_entity.pdbx_description
1 polymer ?
#
loop_
_entity_poly.entity_id
_entity_poly.type
_entity_poly.pdbx_seq_one_letter_code
_entity_poly.pdbx_strand_id
1 'polypeptide(L)'
;MDITEKVDLIEKPPTEEIVTREELIELFKTNSSPNHYIGLEISGFLHLGSLISTGFKINDFAKAGVNCKIFLADWHTLINDKLGGDWETISKVSKYYQDAFKLVCPNAEIILGSKLYEEKTEYWSELVKFTKHMSIARTMRTLTIMGRSEDDNKIDVAKLLYPAMQAVDIHSLDVDIAHAGMDQRKIHMLVREIFPKMKWKVPVSVHHKLLPGLSKPVDSDSSQV
;
A
#
# COMPACT_ATOMS: atom_id res chain seq x y z
N MET A 1 3.76 23.83 -13.33
CA MET A 1 4.81 23.08 -12.62
C MET A 1 5.49 22.20 -13.62
N ASP A 2 6.80 22.35 -13.79
CA ASP A 2 7.58 21.53 -14.71
C ASP A 2 7.80 20.11 -14.17
N ILE A 3 8.42 19.24 -14.96
CA ILE A 3 8.64 17.83 -14.58
C ILE A 3 9.62 17.72 -13.41
N THR A 4 10.63 18.59 -13.35
CA THR A 4 11.62 18.60 -12.28
C THR A 4 10.95 18.94 -10.95
N GLU A 5 10.16 20.02 -10.92
CA GLU A 5 9.40 20.44 -9.74
C GLU A 5 8.41 19.35 -9.28
N LYS A 6 7.77 18.64 -10.21
CA LYS A 6 6.90 17.49 -9.88
C LYS A 6 7.69 16.36 -9.22
N VAL A 7 8.85 15.98 -9.78
CA VAL A 7 9.70 14.92 -9.23
C VAL A 7 10.25 15.31 -7.87
N ASP A 8 10.68 16.56 -7.69
CA ASP A 8 11.19 17.07 -6.41
C ASP A 8 10.15 16.99 -5.29
N LEU A 9 8.87 17.25 -5.58
CA LEU A 9 7.77 17.03 -4.62
C LEU A 9 7.64 15.56 -4.21
N ILE A 10 7.81 14.64 -5.15
CA ILE A 10 7.71 13.20 -4.87
C ILE A 10 8.93 12.73 -4.06
N GLU A 11 10.12 13.22 -4.40
CA GLU A 11 11.39 12.87 -3.73
C GLU A 11 11.54 13.49 -2.34
N LYS A 12 10.81 14.58 -2.05
CA LYS A 12 10.85 15.25 -0.76
C LYS A 12 10.61 14.25 0.39
N PRO A 13 11.24 14.42 1.57
CA PRO A 13 10.91 13.61 2.74
C PRO A 13 9.40 13.54 3.01
N PRO A 14 8.88 12.38 3.46
CA PRO A 14 9.60 11.21 3.97
C PRO A 14 9.98 10.14 2.93
N THR A 15 9.96 10.44 1.62
CA THR A 15 10.36 9.46 0.59
C THR A 15 11.78 8.97 0.81
N GLU A 16 11.98 7.65 0.76
CA GLU A 16 13.26 6.97 0.98
C GLU A 16 13.74 6.27 -0.29
N GLU A 17 12.82 5.73 -1.10
CA GLU A 17 13.16 5.01 -2.34
C GLU A 17 12.12 5.28 -3.43
N ILE A 18 12.58 5.39 -4.67
CA ILE A 18 11.75 5.37 -5.88
C ILE A 18 12.29 4.30 -6.82
N VAL A 19 11.44 3.39 -7.26
CA VAL A 19 11.79 2.27 -8.17
C VAL A 19 11.00 2.40 -9.48
N THR A 20 11.60 2.96 -10.56
CA THR A 20 12.83 3.78 -10.55
C THR A 20 12.54 5.26 -10.78
N ARG A 21 13.51 6.12 -10.44
CA ARG A 21 13.40 7.56 -10.65
C ARG A 21 13.23 7.92 -12.13
N GLU A 22 13.90 7.20 -13.02
CA GLU A 22 13.82 7.39 -14.47
C GLU A 22 12.41 7.07 -14.99
N GLU A 23 11.80 5.99 -14.48
CA GLU A 23 10.43 5.64 -14.81
C GLU A 23 9.43 6.70 -14.31
N LEU A 24 9.68 7.32 -13.15
CA LEU A 24 8.87 8.43 -12.65
C LEU A 24 8.95 9.66 -13.57
N ILE A 25 10.14 10.01 -14.03
CA ILE A 25 10.35 11.13 -14.96
C ILE A 25 9.61 10.85 -16.27
N GLU A 26 9.74 9.64 -16.81
CA GLU A 26 9.06 9.25 -18.05
C GLU A 26 7.54 9.21 -17.91
N LEU A 27 7.04 8.77 -16.74
CA LEU A 27 5.63 8.83 -16.41
C LEU A 27 5.10 10.27 -16.46
N PHE A 28 5.82 11.23 -15.88
CA PHE A 28 5.39 12.64 -15.92
C PHE A 28 5.51 13.31 -17.29
N LYS A 29 6.30 12.77 -18.22
CA LYS A 29 6.34 13.24 -19.62
C LYS A 29 5.11 12.78 -20.40
N THR A 30 4.64 11.57 -20.12
CA THR A 30 3.61 10.88 -20.93
C THR A 30 2.22 10.96 -20.32
N ASN A 31 2.13 11.16 -19.00
CA ASN A 31 0.89 11.25 -18.27
C ASN A 31 0.89 12.51 -17.39
N SER A 32 -0.01 13.45 -17.69
CA SER A 32 -0.13 14.70 -16.95
C SER A 32 -0.74 14.52 -15.56
N SER A 33 -1.52 13.45 -15.35
CA SER A 33 -2.27 13.14 -14.12
C SER A 33 -2.23 11.63 -13.78
N PRO A 34 -1.07 11.08 -13.42
CA PRO A 34 -0.95 9.66 -13.11
C PRO A 34 -1.78 9.25 -11.90
N ASN A 35 -2.25 8.01 -11.90
CA ASN A 35 -3.00 7.41 -10.80
C ASN A 35 -2.05 6.95 -9.68
N HIS A 36 -2.21 7.53 -8.50
CA HIS A 36 -1.53 7.12 -7.27
C HIS A 36 -2.47 6.27 -6.40
N TYR A 37 -1.90 5.34 -5.66
CA TYR A 37 -2.59 4.77 -4.52
C TYR A 37 -1.68 4.55 -3.32
N ILE A 38 -2.28 4.52 -2.14
CA ILE A 38 -1.72 3.93 -0.92
C ILE A 38 -2.77 3.07 -0.23
N GLY A 39 -2.42 1.83 0.09
CA GLY A 39 -3.25 0.90 0.87
C GLY A 39 -3.00 1.05 2.37
N LEU A 40 -4.08 1.10 3.16
CA LEU A 40 -4.03 1.22 4.61
C LEU A 40 -4.92 0.15 5.26
N GLU A 41 -4.32 -0.69 6.10
CA GLU A 41 -5.07 -1.49 7.06
C GLU A 41 -5.70 -0.58 8.13
N ILE A 42 -6.95 -0.88 8.50
CA ILE A 42 -7.71 -0.15 9.51
C ILE A 42 -7.39 -0.78 10.87
N SER A 43 -6.29 -0.33 11.48
CA SER A 43 -5.67 -0.99 12.63
C SER A 43 -5.92 -0.33 13.99
N GLY A 44 -6.81 0.66 14.07
CA GLY A 44 -7.21 1.31 15.32
C GLY A 44 -7.14 2.84 15.24
N PHE A 45 -6.50 3.48 16.21
CA PHE A 45 -6.34 4.94 16.18
C PHE A 45 -5.21 5.37 15.24
N LEU A 46 -5.53 6.30 14.35
CA LEU A 46 -4.56 7.02 13.53
C LEU A 46 -3.55 7.77 14.41
N HIS A 47 -2.29 7.78 13.97
CA HIS A 47 -1.16 8.42 14.67
C HIS A 47 -0.32 9.26 13.71
N LEU A 48 0.75 9.89 14.19
CA LEU A 48 1.60 10.79 13.40
C LEU A 48 2.14 10.14 12.13
N GLY A 49 2.60 8.89 12.23
CA GLY A 49 3.03 8.10 11.07
C GLY A 49 1.90 7.87 10.05
N SER A 50 0.79 7.26 10.47
CA SER A 50 -0.27 6.77 9.58
C SER A 50 -1.18 7.86 9.00
N LEU A 51 -1.31 9.02 9.66
CA LEU A 51 -2.14 10.12 9.17
C LEU A 51 -1.32 11.34 8.74
N ILE A 52 -0.47 11.88 9.62
CA ILE A 52 0.16 13.19 9.38
C ILE A 52 1.29 13.07 8.36
N SER A 53 2.26 12.19 8.61
CA SER A 53 3.40 11.97 7.72
C SER A 53 2.95 11.44 6.36
N THR A 54 2.10 10.40 6.37
CA THR A 54 1.50 9.85 5.16
C THR A 54 0.67 10.89 4.42
N GLY A 55 -0.19 11.64 5.12
CA GLY A 55 -1.05 12.65 4.52
C GLY A 55 -0.29 13.81 3.88
N PHE A 56 0.79 14.28 4.50
CA PHE A 56 1.66 15.30 3.89
C PHE A 56 2.30 14.80 2.60
N LYS A 57 2.76 13.54 2.55
CA LYS A 57 3.29 12.97 1.33
C LYS A 57 2.20 12.83 0.24
N ILE A 58 1.00 12.39 0.58
CA ILE A 58 -0.15 12.36 -0.35
C ILE A 58 -0.44 13.76 -0.90
N ASN A 59 -0.38 14.80 -0.06
CA ASN A 59 -0.57 16.17 -0.51
C ASN A 59 0.55 16.67 -1.43
N ASP A 60 1.79 16.19 -1.28
CA ASP A 60 2.87 16.48 -2.25
C ASP A 60 2.56 15.83 -3.61
N PHE A 61 2.05 14.59 -3.64
CA PHE A 61 1.58 13.96 -4.87
C PHE A 61 0.43 14.74 -5.52
N ALA A 62 -0.58 15.15 -4.73
CA ALA A 62 -1.71 15.92 -5.24
C ALA A 62 -1.25 17.28 -5.82
N LYS A 63 -0.30 17.95 -5.16
CA LYS A 63 0.32 19.18 -5.69
C LYS A 63 1.07 18.93 -7.00
N ALA A 64 1.71 17.77 -7.15
CA ALA A 64 2.34 17.30 -8.39
C ALA A 64 1.35 17.02 -9.54
N GLY A 65 0.04 17.18 -9.31
CA GLY A 65 -1.02 16.91 -10.27
C GLY A 65 -1.35 15.42 -10.39
N VAL A 66 -1.00 14.62 -9.38
CA VAL A 66 -1.26 13.18 -9.35
C VAL A 66 -2.66 12.91 -8.79
N ASN A 67 -3.39 11.99 -9.42
CA ASN A 67 -4.71 11.55 -8.98
C ASN A 67 -4.55 10.58 -7.80
N CYS A 68 -4.65 11.11 -6.58
CA CYS A 68 -4.33 10.37 -5.36
C CYS A 68 -5.53 9.55 -4.86
N LYS A 69 -5.31 8.26 -4.60
CA LYS A 69 -6.30 7.36 -3.99
C LYS A 69 -5.80 6.84 -2.64
N ILE A 70 -6.66 6.88 -1.64
CA ILE A 70 -6.43 6.25 -0.33
C ILE A 70 -7.32 5.03 -0.27
N PHE A 71 -6.70 3.84 -0.29
CA PHE A 71 -7.39 2.58 -0.27
C PHE A 71 -7.49 2.04 1.16
N LEU A 72 -8.69 2.08 1.72
CA LEU A 72 -9.01 1.54 3.03
C LEU A 72 -9.29 0.05 2.89
N ALA A 73 -8.29 -0.75 3.27
CA ALA A 73 -8.23 -2.17 3.00
C ALA A 73 -8.95 -2.98 4.10
N ASP A 74 -10.28 -2.87 4.16
CA ASP A 74 -11.14 -3.54 5.15
C ASP A 74 -11.05 -5.08 5.11
N TRP A 75 -11.00 -5.69 3.93
CA TRP A 75 -10.74 -7.13 3.79
C TRP A 75 -9.36 -7.54 4.29
N HIS A 76 -8.32 -6.76 3.97
CA HIS A 76 -6.96 -7.01 4.45
C HIS A 76 -6.88 -6.87 5.98
N THR A 77 -7.62 -5.90 6.52
CA THR A 77 -7.79 -5.69 7.97
C THR A 77 -8.41 -6.92 8.64
N LEU A 78 -9.47 -7.48 8.04
CA LEU A 78 -10.12 -8.70 8.51
C LEU A 78 -9.15 -9.89 8.46
N ILE A 79 -8.46 -10.10 7.33
CA ILE A 79 -7.51 -11.22 7.14
C ILE A 79 -6.36 -11.16 8.16
N ASN A 80 -5.92 -9.96 8.55
CA ASN A 80 -4.84 -9.79 9.52
C ASN A 80 -5.33 -9.74 10.99
N ASP A 81 -6.58 -10.17 11.25
CA ASP A 81 -7.21 -10.21 12.58
C ASP A 81 -7.19 -8.87 13.33
N LYS A 82 -7.10 -7.75 12.61
CA LYS A 82 -7.13 -6.42 13.24
C LYS A 82 -8.52 -6.15 13.79
N LEU A 83 -8.57 -5.37 14.87
CA LEU A 83 -9.82 -5.03 15.55
C LEU A 83 -10.64 -6.28 15.95
N GLY A 84 -9.93 -7.37 16.28
CA GLY A 84 -10.54 -8.64 16.67
C GLY A 84 -11.16 -9.44 15.51
N GLY A 85 -10.91 -9.05 14.25
CA GLY A 85 -11.55 -9.68 13.09
C GLY A 85 -13.05 -9.39 12.99
N ASP A 86 -13.53 -8.34 13.65
CA ASP A 86 -14.96 -7.99 13.66
C ASP A 86 -15.30 -6.99 12.53
N TRP A 87 -16.13 -7.45 11.59
CA TRP A 87 -16.50 -6.66 10.41
C TRP A 87 -17.27 -5.38 10.77
N GLU A 88 -18.10 -5.43 11.82
CA GLU A 88 -18.87 -4.25 12.25
C GLU A 88 -17.94 -3.17 12.81
N THR A 89 -16.96 -3.57 13.63
CA THR A 89 -15.93 -2.67 14.15
C THR A 89 -15.06 -2.11 13.03
N ILE A 90 -14.61 -2.95 12.08
CA ILE A 90 -13.85 -2.49 10.91
C ILE A 90 -14.65 -1.44 10.12
N SER A 91 -15.93 -1.67 9.88
CA SER A 91 -16.81 -0.73 9.17
C SER A 91 -16.99 0.60 9.93
N LYS A 92 -17.09 0.58 11.26
CA LYS A 92 -17.16 1.80 12.08
C LYS A 92 -15.86 2.58 12.02
N VAL A 93 -14.72 1.90 12.18
CA VAL A 93 -13.40 2.55 12.17
C VAL A 93 -13.02 3.03 10.76
N SER A 94 -13.48 2.38 9.70
CA SER A 94 -13.27 2.86 8.32
C SER A 94 -13.92 4.21 8.06
N LYS A 95 -15.06 4.51 8.69
CA LYS A 95 -15.70 5.85 8.64
C LYS A 95 -14.83 6.90 9.34
N TYR A 96 -14.29 6.57 10.51
CA TYR A 96 -13.32 7.42 11.21
C TYR A 96 -12.08 7.72 10.33
N TYR A 97 -11.55 6.71 9.62
CA TYR A 97 -10.43 6.92 8.69
C TYR A 97 -10.84 7.84 7.54
N GLN A 98 -12.02 7.64 6.96
CA GLN A 98 -12.53 8.50 5.89
C GLN A 98 -12.60 9.96 6.34
N ASP A 99 -13.16 10.23 7.51
CA ASP A 99 -13.32 11.60 8.02
C ASP A 99 -11.96 12.27 8.28
N ALA A 100 -11.02 11.53 8.88
CA ALA A 100 -9.67 12.01 9.13
C ALA A 100 -8.90 12.32 7.82
N PHE A 101 -8.94 11.41 6.85
CA PHE A 101 -8.25 11.62 5.56
C PHE A 101 -8.91 12.66 4.67
N LYS A 102 -10.24 12.84 4.72
CA LYS A 102 -10.90 13.96 4.03
C LYS A 102 -10.41 15.31 4.54
N LEU A 103 -10.13 15.40 5.85
CA LEU A 103 -9.60 16.62 6.45
C LEU A 103 -8.13 16.88 6.07
N VAL A 104 -7.28 15.84 6.16
CA VAL A 104 -5.83 15.98 5.94
C VAL A 104 -5.46 15.97 4.45
N CYS A 105 -6.18 15.21 3.64
CA CYS A 105 -5.93 14.97 2.21
C CYS A 105 -7.19 15.28 1.38
N PRO A 106 -7.67 16.55 1.35
CA PRO A 106 -8.95 16.90 0.73
C PRO A 106 -9.02 16.63 -0.79
N ASN A 107 -7.87 16.52 -1.45
CA ASN A 107 -7.76 16.26 -2.89
C ASN A 107 -7.58 14.76 -3.22
N ALA A 108 -7.59 13.87 -2.23
CA ALA A 108 -7.48 12.43 -2.44
C ALA A 108 -8.86 11.75 -2.44
N GLU A 109 -9.06 10.84 -3.37
CA GLU A 109 -10.23 9.96 -3.40
C GLU A 109 -10.06 8.86 -2.35
N ILE A 110 -11.11 8.54 -1.59
CA ILE A 110 -11.08 7.45 -0.61
C ILE A 110 -11.91 6.28 -1.13
N ILE A 111 -11.30 5.11 -1.19
CA ILE A 111 -11.89 3.88 -1.73
C ILE A 111 -11.86 2.80 -0.64
N LEU A 112 -12.97 2.07 -0.48
CA LEU A 112 -13.06 0.91 0.41
C LEU A 112 -12.78 -0.37 -0.39
N GLY A 113 -12.02 -1.30 0.19
CA GLY A 113 -11.75 -2.61 -0.41
C GLY A 113 -13.02 -3.40 -0.72
N SER A 114 -13.95 -3.46 0.23
CA SER A 114 -15.27 -4.08 0.01
C SER A 114 -16.00 -3.54 -1.20
N LYS A 115 -16.00 -2.21 -1.38
CA LYS A 115 -16.63 -1.55 -2.53
C LYS A 115 -15.92 -1.89 -3.85
N LEU A 116 -14.58 -1.87 -3.86
CA LEU A 116 -13.80 -2.24 -5.05
C LEU A 116 -14.15 -3.66 -5.52
N TYR A 117 -14.25 -4.61 -4.59
CA TYR A 117 -14.48 -6.02 -4.91
C TYR A 117 -15.93 -6.33 -5.30
N GLU A 118 -16.88 -5.52 -4.85
CA GLU A 118 -18.28 -5.57 -5.30
C GLU A 118 -18.42 -5.03 -6.73
N GLU A 119 -17.75 -3.91 -7.04
CA GLU A 119 -17.86 -3.24 -8.33
C GLU A 119 -17.05 -3.92 -9.44
N LYS A 120 -15.92 -4.57 -9.11
CA LYS A 120 -15.03 -5.23 -10.08
C LYS A 120 -15.11 -6.74 -9.98
N THR A 121 -16.14 -7.32 -10.59
CA THR A 121 -16.35 -8.79 -10.55
C THR A 121 -15.18 -9.59 -11.12
N GLU A 122 -14.42 -9.00 -12.04
CA GLU A 122 -13.25 -9.58 -12.70
C GLU A 122 -12.08 -9.77 -11.74
N TYR A 123 -12.03 -9.00 -10.65
CA TYR A 123 -10.97 -9.00 -9.62
C TYR A 123 -10.63 -10.42 -9.17
N TRP A 124 -11.64 -11.22 -8.88
CA TRP A 124 -11.45 -12.58 -8.38
C TRP A 124 -10.84 -13.50 -9.45
N SER A 125 -11.21 -13.33 -10.71
CA SER A 125 -10.61 -14.07 -11.81
C SER A 125 -9.14 -13.67 -12.02
N GLU A 126 -8.82 -12.39 -11.83
CA GLU A 126 -7.46 -11.84 -11.91
C GLU A 126 -6.59 -12.31 -10.76
N LEU A 127 -7.14 -12.36 -9.54
CA LEU A 127 -6.50 -12.93 -8.36
C LEU A 127 -6.12 -14.40 -8.57
N VAL A 128 -7.04 -15.21 -9.09
CA VAL A 128 -6.75 -16.62 -9.42
C VAL A 128 -5.65 -16.72 -10.48
N LYS A 129 -5.64 -15.86 -11.51
CA LYS A 129 -4.56 -15.85 -12.51
C LYS A 129 -3.23 -15.41 -11.91
N PHE A 130 -3.22 -14.39 -11.04
CA PHE A 130 -2.02 -13.86 -10.40
C PHE A 130 -1.37 -14.90 -9.49
N THR A 131 -2.17 -15.57 -8.66
CA THR A 131 -1.69 -16.61 -7.73
C THR A 131 -1.05 -17.81 -8.45
N LYS A 132 -1.39 -18.11 -9.71
CA LYS A 132 -0.69 -19.13 -10.51
C LYS A 132 0.77 -18.81 -10.81
N HIS A 133 1.19 -17.55 -10.62
CA HIS A 133 2.58 -17.12 -10.73
C HIS A 133 3.32 -17.11 -9.38
N MET A 134 2.66 -17.51 -8.29
CA MET A 134 3.22 -17.56 -6.95
C MET A 134 3.32 -18.99 -6.43
N SER A 135 4.51 -19.41 -6.01
CA SER A 135 4.65 -20.62 -5.20
C SER A 135 4.36 -20.32 -3.73
N ILE A 136 3.96 -21.32 -2.95
CA ILE A 136 3.74 -21.17 -1.50
C ILE A 136 4.98 -20.57 -0.82
N ALA A 137 6.18 -21.08 -1.13
CA ALA A 137 7.43 -20.54 -0.59
C ALA A 137 7.69 -19.07 -0.98
N ARG A 138 7.21 -18.61 -2.14
CA ARG A 138 7.26 -17.19 -2.51
C ARG A 138 6.28 -16.36 -1.70
N THR A 139 5.06 -16.86 -1.49
CA THR A 139 4.02 -16.23 -0.67
C THR A 139 4.50 -16.04 0.78
N MET A 140 5.08 -17.08 1.40
CA MET A 140 5.56 -17.01 2.78
C MET A 140 6.56 -15.86 2.98
N ARG A 141 7.53 -15.69 2.07
CA ARG A 141 8.53 -14.62 2.12
C ARG A 141 7.98 -13.19 2.08
N THR A 142 6.73 -13.05 1.63
CA THR A 142 6.03 -11.76 1.56
C THR A 142 5.17 -11.46 2.80
N LEU A 143 4.96 -12.41 3.72
CA LEU A 143 4.10 -12.21 4.90
C LEU A 143 4.61 -11.15 5.89
N THR A 144 5.88 -10.74 5.79
CA THR A 144 6.41 -9.63 6.59
C THR A 144 5.67 -8.31 6.36
N ILE A 145 5.00 -8.14 5.20
CA ILE A 145 4.23 -6.93 4.86
C ILE A 145 3.01 -6.73 5.78
N MET A 146 2.50 -7.79 6.39
CA MET A 146 1.39 -7.74 7.36
C MET A 146 1.88 -7.86 8.82
N GLY A 147 3.19 -7.70 9.05
CA GLY A 147 3.82 -7.79 10.36
C GLY A 147 3.99 -9.21 10.90
N ARG A 148 4.00 -10.23 10.03
CA ARG A 148 4.12 -11.65 10.39
C ARG A 148 5.48 -12.23 9.97
N SER A 149 5.98 -13.20 10.73
CA SER A 149 7.16 -13.99 10.35
C SER A 149 6.77 -15.25 9.59
N GLU A 150 7.70 -15.81 8.81
CA GLU A 150 7.49 -17.06 8.07
C GLU A 150 7.23 -18.26 9.00
N ASP A 151 7.80 -18.23 10.21
CA ASP A 151 7.68 -19.28 11.22
C ASP A 151 6.48 -19.09 12.19
N ASP A 152 5.55 -18.19 11.89
CA ASP A 152 4.37 -18.00 12.74
C ASP A 152 3.42 -19.21 12.61
N ASN A 153 3.28 -19.98 13.70
CA ASN A 153 2.36 -21.14 13.77
C ASN A 153 0.88 -20.76 13.59
N LYS A 154 0.53 -19.47 13.48
CA LYS A 154 -0.83 -18.95 13.28
C LYS A 154 -1.10 -18.45 11.86
N ILE A 155 -0.37 -18.95 10.86
CA ILE A 155 -0.65 -18.65 9.44
C ILE A 155 -1.77 -19.56 8.95
N ASP A 156 -2.99 -19.02 8.90
CA ASP A 156 -4.10 -19.64 8.19
C ASP A 156 -4.07 -19.33 6.68
N VAL A 157 -4.89 -20.03 5.91
CA VAL A 157 -4.94 -19.92 4.45
C VAL A 157 -5.37 -18.52 3.98
N ALA A 158 -6.20 -17.80 4.74
CA ALA A 158 -6.64 -16.46 4.34
C ALA A 158 -5.44 -15.49 4.32
N LYS A 159 -4.50 -15.63 5.25
CA LYS A 159 -3.26 -14.83 5.28
C LYS A 159 -2.36 -15.09 4.05
N LEU A 160 -2.47 -16.26 3.41
CA LEU A 160 -1.75 -16.54 2.16
C LEU A 160 -2.37 -15.84 0.94
N LEU A 161 -3.62 -15.39 1.03
CA LEU A 161 -4.28 -14.61 -0.02
C LEU A 161 -3.84 -13.15 0.00
N TYR A 162 -3.51 -12.62 1.19
CA TYR A 162 -3.19 -11.21 1.44
C TYR A 162 -2.20 -10.64 0.43
N PRO A 163 -1.00 -11.24 0.19
CA PRO A 163 -0.03 -10.62 -0.71
C PRO A 163 -0.54 -10.55 -2.16
N ALA A 164 -1.23 -11.60 -2.61
CA ALA A 164 -1.78 -11.64 -3.96
C ALA A 164 -2.91 -10.62 -4.13
N MET A 165 -3.77 -10.45 -3.12
CA MET A 165 -4.83 -9.44 -3.11
C MET A 165 -4.22 -8.03 -3.22
N GLN A 166 -3.25 -7.70 -2.38
CA GLN A 166 -2.59 -6.39 -2.42
C GLN A 166 -1.91 -6.11 -3.77
N ALA A 167 -1.32 -7.13 -4.42
CA ALA A 167 -0.76 -6.98 -5.76
C ALA A 167 -1.84 -6.77 -6.83
N VAL A 168 -2.98 -7.45 -6.73
CA VAL A 168 -4.08 -7.32 -7.70
C VAL A 168 -4.82 -5.99 -7.52
N ASP A 169 -4.94 -5.48 -6.28
CA ASP A 169 -5.49 -4.15 -6.00
C ASP A 169 -4.80 -3.06 -6.83
N ILE A 170 -3.47 -3.13 -6.97
CA ILE A 170 -2.68 -2.19 -7.78
C ILE A 170 -3.13 -2.23 -9.25
N HIS A 171 -3.37 -3.41 -9.80
CA HIS A 171 -3.87 -3.56 -11.17
C HIS A 171 -5.32 -3.06 -11.27
N SER A 172 -6.17 -3.51 -10.36
CA SER A 172 -7.60 -3.19 -10.38
C SER A 172 -7.89 -1.73 -10.08
N LEU A 173 -7.00 -0.98 -9.44
CA LEU A 173 -7.12 0.48 -9.25
C LEU A 173 -6.48 1.31 -10.38
N ASP A 174 -5.95 0.64 -11.42
CA ASP A 174 -5.23 1.23 -12.56
C ASP A 174 -4.06 2.14 -12.14
N VAL A 175 -3.28 1.68 -11.17
CA VAL A 175 -2.22 2.47 -10.51
C VAL A 175 -1.02 2.68 -11.43
N ASP A 176 -0.58 3.93 -11.55
CA ASP A 176 0.71 4.32 -12.16
C ASP A 176 1.81 4.49 -11.11
N ILE A 177 1.45 4.92 -9.89
CA ILE A 177 2.37 5.14 -8.77
C ILE A 177 1.86 4.38 -7.52
N ALA A 178 2.57 3.31 -7.16
CA ALA A 178 2.32 2.54 -5.94
C ALA A 178 3.11 3.14 -4.77
N HIS A 179 2.42 3.86 -3.87
CA HIS A 179 3.03 4.51 -2.71
C HIS A 179 2.77 3.70 -1.44
N ALA A 180 3.83 3.39 -0.69
CA ALA A 180 3.71 2.69 0.58
C ALA A 180 4.89 2.98 1.51
N GLY A 181 4.89 2.42 2.73
CA GLY A 181 6.07 2.40 3.59
C GLY A 181 7.13 1.41 3.08
N MET A 182 8.36 1.52 3.57
CA MET A 182 9.47 0.61 3.22
C MET A 182 9.21 -0.87 3.54
N ASP A 183 8.35 -1.15 4.53
CA ASP A 183 7.87 -2.48 4.88
C ASP A 183 7.11 -3.18 3.73
N GLN A 184 6.47 -2.41 2.86
CA GLN A 184 5.68 -2.92 1.73
C GLN A 184 6.53 -3.14 0.46
N ARG A 185 7.82 -2.79 0.48
CA ARG A 185 8.71 -2.90 -0.70
C ARG A 185 8.70 -4.28 -1.34
N LYS A 186 8.65 -5.35 -0.55
CA LYS A 186 8.65 -6.74 -1.06
C LYS A 186 7.48 -7.02 -2.00
N ILE A 187 6.29 -6.51 -1.68
CA ILE A 187 5.11 -6.75 -2.53
C ILE A 187 5.19 -5.94 -3.82
N HIS A 188 5.69 -4.71 -3.77
CA HIS A 188 5.90 -3.90 -4.96
C HIS A 188 6.96 -4.51 -5.89
N MET A 189 7.99 -5.17 -5.34
CA MET A 189 8.94 -5.92 -6.17
C MET A 189 8.32 -7.18 -6.78
N LEU A 190 7.41 -7.87 -6.06
CA LEU A 190 6.65 -8.99 -6.62
C LEU A 190 5.76 -8.54 -7.78
N VAL A 191 5.09 -7.39 -7.64
CA VAL A 191 4.29 -6.74 -8.68
C VAL A 191 5.14 -6.52 -9.94
N ARG A 192 6.31 -5.90 -9.80
CA ARG A 192 7.24 -5.68 -10.92
C ARG A 192 7.73 -6.97 -11.57
N GLU A 193 7.81 -8.07 -10.82
CA GLU A 193 8.20 -9.39 -11.34
C GLU A 193 7.06 -10.09 -12.11
N ILE A 194 5.82 -10.00 -11.62
CA ILE A 194 4.69 -10.79 -12.12
C ILE A 194 3.89 -10.04 -13.20
N PHE A 195 3.67 -8.73 -13.04
CA PHE A 195 2.84 -7.95 -13.96
C PHE A 195 3.27 -8.08 -15.44
N PRO A 196 4.57 -8.08 -15.79
CA PRO A 196 5.00 -8.32 -17.17
C PRO A 196 4.56 -9.69 -17.72
N LYS A 197 4.58 -10.74 -16.89
CA LYS A 197 4.14 -12.10 -17.25
C LYS A 197 2.64 -12.14 -17.57
N MET A 198 1.88 -11.24 -16.92
CA MET A 198 0.44 -11.08 -17.10
C MET A 198 0.07 -10.02 -18.13
N LYS A 199 1.06 -9.34 -18.73
CA LYS A 199 0.87 -8.18 -19.63
C LYS A 199 0.11 -7.03 -18.97
N TRP A 200 0.32 -6.84 -17.67
CA TRP A 200 -0.24 -5.72 -16.91
C TRP A 200 0.74 -4.55 -16.84
N LYS A 201 0.20 -3.34 -16.69
CA LYS A 201 0.95 -2.10 -16.51
C LYS A 201 1.73 -2.15 -15.20
N VAL A 202 3.06 -2.00 -15.26
CA VAL A 202 3.93 -1.98 -14.07
C VAL A 202 3.97 -0.56 -13.48
N PRO A 203 3.59 -0.36 -12.21
CA PRO A 203 3.66 0.96 -11.58
C PRO A 203 5.08 1.33 -11.16
N VAL A 204 5.34 2.63 -11.08
CA VAL A 204 6.48 3.18 -10.34
C VAL A 204 6.21 2.98 -8.86
N SER A 205 7.18 2.42 -8.12
CA SER A 205 7.03 2.24 -6.67
C SER A 205 7.69 3.40 -5.93
N VAL A 206 6.98 4.02 -4.98
CA VAL A 206 7.53 5.07 -4.12
C VAL A 206 7.38 4.63 -2.67
N HIS A 207 8.50 4.49 -1.98
CA HIS A 207 8.53 4.05 -0.58
C HIS A 207 8.95 5.19 0.33
N HIS A 208 8.22 5.38 1.42
CA HIS A 208 8.58 6.34 2.46
C HIS A 208 9.10 5.63 3.71
N LYS A 209 9.95 6.36 4.44
CA LYS A 209 10.50 5.88 5.71
C LYS A 209 9.39 5.73 6.74
N LEU A 210 9.42 4.62 7.48
CA LEU A 210 8.54 4.42 8.62
C LEU A 210 8.94 5.34 9.77
N LEU A 211 7.95 6.04 10.34
CA LEU A 211 8.18 6.91 11.49
C LEU A 211 8.53 6.05 12.73
N PRO A 212 9.71 6.23 13.35
CA PRO A 212 10.09 5.46 14.54
C PRO A 212 9.17 5.76 15.72
N GLY A 213 9.04 4.78 16.62
CA GLY A 213 8.38 4.98 17.91
C GLY A 213 9.16 5.94 18.82
N LEU A 214 8.48 6.51 19.82
CA LEU A 214 9.08 7.45 20.77
C LEU A 214 9.95 6.78 21.84
N SER A 215 9.79 5.47 22.04
CA SER A 215 10.56 4.70 23.01
C SER A 215 12.02 4.58 22.58
N LYS A 216 12.93 4.47 23.55
CA LYS A 216 14.34 4.15 23.29
C LYS A 216 14.41 2.86 22.44
N PRO A 217 15.24 2.81 21.38
CA PRO A 217 15.51 1.56 20.66
C PRO A 217 15.95 0.47 21.64
N VAL A 218 15.42 -0.74 21.48
CA VAL A 218 15.86 -1.88 22.29
C VAL A 218 17.30 -2.21 21.89
N ASP A 219 18.21 -2.24 22.86
CA ASP A 219 19.59 -2.64 22.64
C ASP A 219 19.60 -4.13 22.24
N SER A 220 20.03 -4.42 21.01
CA SER A 220 20.02 -5.77 20.41
C SER A 220 20.89 -6.81 21.13
N ASP A 221 21.64 -6.40 22.16
CA ASP A 221 22.52 -7.25 22.96
C ASP A 221 21.83 -7.85 24.20
N SER A 222 20.58 -7.51 24.49
CA SER A 222 19.91 -7.92 25.74
C SER A 222 18.97 -9.14 25.62
N SER A 223 18.83 -9.75 24.44
CA SER A 223 18.00 -10.94 24.21
C SER A 223 18.74 -12.28 24.26
N GLN A 224 19.85 -12.36 25.01
CA GLN A 224 20.48 -13.61 25.41
C GLN A 224 20.56 -13.75 26.94
N VAL A 225 19.41 -13.86 27.61
CA VAL A 225 19.28 -14.57 28.91
C VAL A 225 17.90 -15.22 28.97
#